data_AF-A0A847SVF1-F1
#
_entry.id   AF-A0A847SVF1-F1
#
_cell.length_a   1.000
_cell.length_b   1.000
_cell.length_c   1.000
_cell.angle_alpha   90.00
_cell.angle_beta   90.00
_cell.angle_gamma   90.00
#
_symmetry.space_group_name_H-M   'P 1'
#
loop_
_entity.id
_entity.type
_entity.pdbx_description
1 polymer ?
#
loop_
_entity_poly.entity_id
_entity_poly.type
_entity_poly.pdbx_seq_one_letter_code
_entity_poly.pdbx_strand_id
1 'polypeptide(L)'
;MNIDRRGLSLILTGVAFIVFLMFIILAGYFHPDAETAGIENAEARAIAESMAQMTWWMSVALVTLPVLMLLILIAVYLFMTQDKQGFISKTQEKVKSSLFGGHAQPMKVLEPSNATDLLDLRYARGEISQDQYMAMKNNMKAGRV
;
A
#
# COMPACT_ATOMS: atom_id res chain seq x y z
N MET A 1 9.44 -2.21 -28.88
CA MET A 1 9.49 -2.32 -27.42
C MET A 1 8.20 -1.72 -26.89
N ASN A 2 7.15 -2.54 -26.71
CA ASN A 2 5.85 -2.03 -26.26
C ASN A 2 5.96 -1.77 -24.76
N ILE A 3 6.20 -0.51 -24.41
CA ILE A 3 6.13 -0.07 -23.02
C ILE A 3 4.68 -0.28 -22.59
N ASP A 4 4.50 -1.20 -21.64
CA ASP A 4 3.19 -1.55 -21.12
C ASP A 4 2.60 -0.31 -20.46
N ARG A 5 1.49 0.22 -21.00
CA ARG A 5 0.92 1.53 -20.63
C ARG A 5 0.64 1.62 -19.12
N ARG A 6 0.38 0.48 -18.49
CA ARG A 6 0.15 0.31 -17.05
C ARG A 6 1.42 0.48 -16.21
N GLY A 7 2.54 -0.02 -16.72
CA GLY A 7 3.85 0.17 -16.09
C GLY A 7 4.30 1.63 -16.17
N LEU A 8 4.05 2.28 -17.31
CA LEU A 8 4.37 3.69 -17.49
C LEU A 8 3.55 4.60 -16.55
N SER A 9 2.26 4.33 -16.35
CA SER A 9 1.44 5.10 -15.39
C SER A 9 1.91 4.91 -13.95
N LEU A 10 2.35 3.71 -13.56
CA LEU A 10 2.89 3.46 -12.22
C LEU A 10 4.19 4.23 -11.96
N ILE A 11 5.10 4.20 -12.94
CA ILE A 11 6.36 4.94 -12.87
C ILE A 11 6.08 6.44 -12.81
N LEU A 12 5.15 6.95 -13.63
CA LEU A 12 4.78 8.36 -13.65
C LEU A 12 4.19 8.82 -12.31
N THR A 13 3.31 8.04 -11.70
CA THR A 13 2.74 8.33 -10.37
C THR A 13 3.82 8.30 -9.29
N GLY A 14 4.74 7.35 -9.33
CA GLY A 14 5.87 7.28 -8.40
C GLY A 14 6.81 8.48 -8.52
N VAL A 15 7.14 8.88 -9.76
CA VAL A 15 7.94 10.09 -10.01
C VAL A 15 7.21 11.34 -9.53
N ALA A 16 5.91 11.47 -9.81
CA ALA A 16 5.10 12.59 -9.32
C ALA A 16 5.08 12.67 -7.80
N PHE A 17 5.01 11.53 -7.10
CA PHE A 17 5.08 11.48 -5.64
C PHE A 17 6.44 11.93 -5.10
N ILE A 18 7.55 11.52 -5.74
CA ILE A 18 8.90 11.94 -5.34
C ILE A 18 9.09 13.44 -5.55
N VAL A 19 8.63 13.98 -6.68
CA VAL A 19 8.69 15.43 -6.96
C VAL A 19 7.83 16.21 -5.96
N PHE A 20 6.66 15.69 -5.60
CA PHE A 20 5.80 16.27 -4.57
C PHE A 20 6.48 16.29 -3.19
N LEU A 21 7.16 15.21 -2.80
CA LEU A 21 7.94 15.20 -1.56
C LEU A 21 9.11 16.19 -1.59
N MET A 22 9.82 16.29 -2.72
CA MET A 22 10.86 17.31 -2.87
C MET A 22 10.28 18.72 -2.72
N PHE A 23 9.11 18.98 -3.28
CA PHE A 23 8.43 20.28 -3.12
C PHE A 23 8.13 20.60 -1.65
N ILE A 24 7.65 19.62 -0.87
CA ILE A 24 7.39 19.82 0.57
C ILE A 24 8.68 20.15 1.32
N ILE A 25 9.77 19.42 1.04
CA ILE A 25 11.07 19.67 1.67
C ILE A 25 11.58 21.07 1.30
N LEU A 26 11.44 21.47 0.03
CA LEU A 26 11.85 22.78 -0.45
C LEU A 26 11.00 23.91 0.17
N ALA A 27 9.69 23.69 0.32
CA ALA A 27 8.77 24.63 0.99
C ALA A 27 9.07 24.76 2.49
N GLY A 28 9.56 23.70 3.12
CA GLY A 28 10.08 23.72 4.49
C GLY A 28 11.53 24.21 4.60
N TYR A 29 12.18 24.61 3.50
CA TYR A 29 13.50 25.24 3.52
C TYR A 29 13.39 26.74 3.25
N PHE A 30 12.57 27.12 2.27
CA PHE A 30 12.30 28.52 1.94
C PHE A 30 11.11 29.03 2.74
N HIS A 31 11.38 29.68 3.87
CA HIS A 31 10.38 30.39 4.66
C HIS A 31 10.57 31.89 4.45
N PRO A 32 9.51 32.65 4.15
CA PRO A 32 9.63 34.10 4.05
C PRO A 32 9.99 34.67 5.42
N ASP A 33 11.02 35.52 5.46
CA ASP A 33 11.33 36.30 6.66
C ASP A 33 10.26 37.37 6.84
N ALA A 34 9.73 37.49 8.05
CA ALA A 34 8.83 38.59 8.38
C ALA A 34 9.73 39.81 8.58
N GLU A 35 9.72 40.76 7.64
CA GLU A 35 10.48 42.01 7.72
C GLU A 35 10.05 42.84 8.94
N THR A 36 10.50 42.44 10.13
CA THR A 36 10.10 42.98 11.43
C THR A 36 11.13 43.98 11.97
N ALA A 37 12.09 44.39 11.13
CA ALA A 37 13.19 45.28 11.50
C ALA A 37 12.74 46.65 12.03
N GLY A 38 11.50 47.08 11.73
CA GLY A 38 10.92 48.33 12.21
C GLY A 38 10.05 48.20 13.48
N ILE A 39 9.90 47.01 14.07
CA ILE A 39 9.04 46.79 15.23
C ILE A 39 9.88 46.80 16.52
N GLU A 40 9.87 47.92 17.25
CA GLU A 40 10.62 48.07 18.52
C GLU A 40 10.03 47.21 19.66
N ASN A 41 8.75 46.85 19.56
CA ASN A 41 8.04 46.13 20.62
C ASN A 41 8.15 44.60 20.41
N ALA A 42 8.80 43.91 21.35
CA ALA A 42 9.14 42.50 21.24
C ALA A 42 7.93 41.57 21.08
N GLU A 43 6.82 41.89 21.75
CA GLU A 43 5.57 41.11 21.66
C GLU A 43 4.92 41.24 20.28
N ALA A 44 4.90 42.46 19.72
CA ALA A 44 4.33 42.71 18.39
C ALA A 44 5.16 42.04 17.28
N ARG A 45 6.49 41.97 17.47
CA ARG A 45 7.39 41.25 16.56
C ARG A 45 7.13 39.74 16.54
N ALA A 46 6.99 39.13 17.71
CA ALA A 46 6.69 37.69 17.82
C ALA A 46 5.34 37.35 17.15
N ILE A 47 4.34 38.21 17.31
CA ILE A 47 3.04 38.04 16.65
C ILE A 47 3.19 38.14 15.13
N ALA A 48 3.90 39.14 14.60
CA ALA A 48 4.12 39.31 13.17
C ALA A 48 4.86 38.12 12.54
N GLU A 49 5.91 37.62 13.20
CA GLU A 49 6.66 36.42 12.76
C GLU A 49 5.74 35.19 12.74
N SER A 50 4.92 35.00 13.78
CA SER A 50 3.97 33.88 13.85
C SER A 50 2.88 33.96 12.77
N MET A 51 2.41 35.17 12.44
CA MET A 51 1.42 35.40 11.38
C MET A 51 2.01 35.13 9.99
N ALA A 52 3.26 35.54 9.75
CA ALA A 52 3.95 35.23 8.50
C ALA A 52 4.15 33.72 8.34
N GLN A 53 4.58 33.03 9.40
CA GLN A 53 4.74 31.59 9.40
C GLN A 53 3.41 30.85 9.20
N MET A 54 2.33 31.28 9.86
CA MET A 54 1.00 30.71 9.66
C MET A 54 0.51 30.90 8.23
N THR A 55 0.67 32.11 7.67
CA THR A 55 0.28 32.43 6.29
C THR A 55 1.07 31.59 5.28
N TRP A 56 2.36 31.37 5.55
CA TRP A 56 3.20 30.49 4.74
C TRP A 56 2.66 29.06 4.71
N TRP A 57 2.45 28.45 5.88
CA TRP A 57 1.96 27.07 5.96
C TRP A 57 0.54 26.92 5.41
N MET A 58 -0.32 27.94 5.54
CA MET A 58 -1.64 27.93 4.92
C MET A 58 -1.56 27.97 3.38
N SER A 59 -0.62 28.73 2.83
CA SER A 59 -0.38 28.80 1.38
C SER A 59 0.22 27.50 0.85
N VAL A 60 1.17 26.91 1.57
CA VAL A 60 1.73 25.58 1.27
C VAL A 60 0.63 24.52 1.35
N ALA A 61 -0.24 24.55 2.37
CA ALA A 61 -1.37 23.64 2.51
C ALA A 61 -2.36 23.77 1.34
N LEU A 62 -2.68 25.00 0.92
CA LEU A 62 -3.61 25.26 -0.20
C LEU A 62 -3.12 24.61 -1.51
N VAL A 63 -1.80 24.59 -1.75
CA VAL A 63 -1.21 23.97 -2.94
C VAL A 63 -1.01 22.47 -2.76
N THR A 64 -0.56 22.03 -1.58
CA THR A 64 -0.22 20.61 -1.34
C THR A 64 -1.44 19.72 -1.15
N LEU A 65 -2.50 20.20 -0.51
CA LEU A 65 -3.72 19.43 -0.21
C LEU A 65 -4.47 18.96 -1.47
N PRO A 66 -4.73 19.80 -2.50
CA PRO A 66 -5.38 19.32 -3.72
C PRO A 66 -4.49 18.34 -4.49
N VAL A 67 -3.16 18.52 -4.49
CA VAL A 67 -2.22 17.58 -5.12
C VAL A 67 -2.24 16.23 -4.41
N LEU A 68 -2.26 16.23 -3.08
CA LEU A 68 -2.34 15.02 -2.27
C LEU A 68 -3.67 14.29 -2.50
N MET A 69 -4.79 15.02 -2.58
CA MET A 69 -6.10 14.47 -2.96
C MET A 69 -6.06 13.80 -4.34
N LEU A 70 -5.42 14.43 -5.32
CA LEU A 70 -5.24 13.86 -6.67
C LEU A 70 -4.39 12.58 -6.64
N LEU A 71 -3.30 12.58 -5.86
CA LEU A 71 -2.45 11.41 -5.68
C LEU A 71 -3.19 10.26 -4.98
N ILE A 72 -4.02 10.55 -3.97
CA ILE A 72 -4.87 9.54 -3.33
C ILE A 72 -5.87 8.97 -4.32
N LEU A 73 -6.56 9.80 -5.11
CA LEU A 73 -7.50 9.32 -6.13
C LEU A 73 -6.82 8.41 -7.15
N ILE A 74 -5.62 8.79 -7.63
CA ILE A 74 -4.83 7.97 -8.54
C ILE A 74 -4.40 6.66 -7.84
N ALA A 75 -3.98 6.70 -6.58
CA ALA A 75 -3.59 5.53 -5.82
C ALA A 75 -4.76 4.57 -5.62
N VAL A 76 -5.94 5.06 -5.25
CA VAL A 76 -7.17 4.27 -5.11
C VAL A 76 -7.59 3.68 -6.46
N TYR A 77 -7.52 4.46 -7.54
CA TYR A 77 -7.80 3.98 -8.89
C TYR A 77 -6.83 2.87 -9.32
N LEU A 78 -5.53 3.05 -9.07
CA LEU A 78 -4.52 2.01 -9.31
C LEU A 78 -4.77 0.78 -8.43
N PHE A 79 -5.14 0.96 -7.16
CA PHE A 79 -5.43 -0.14 -6.24
C PHE A 79 -6.63 -0.98 -6.71
N MET A 80 -7.75 -0.35 -7.07
CA MET A 80 -8.93 -1.03 -7.62
C MET A 80 -8.66 -1.73 -8.96
N THR A 81 -7.74 -1.20 -9.77
CA THR A 81 -7.38 -1.78 -11.08
C THR A 81 -6.25 -2.80 -11.02
N GLN A 82 -5.54 -2.92 -9.89
CA GLN A 82 -4.45 -3.87 -9.66
C GLN A 82 -4.87 -5.21 -9.06
N ASP A 83 -6.17 -5.44 -8.86
CA ASP A 83 -6.75 -6.63 -8.21
C ASP A 83 -6.57 -7.96 -8.98
N LYS A 84 -5.57 -8.05 -9.86
CA LYS A 84 -5.17 -9.31 -10.50
C LYS A 84 -3.70 -9.69 -10.38
N GLN A 85 -2.77 -8.81 -9.97
CA GLN A 85 -1.35 -9.19 -9.97
C GLN A 85 -0.51 -8.52 -8.86
N GLY A 86 -0.54 -9.12 -7.67
CA GLY A 86 0.71 -9.51 -7.00
C GLY A 86 1.47 -8.50 -6.14
N PHE A 87 0.97 -7.30 -5.84
CA PHE A 87 1.74 -6.34 -5.04
C PHE A 87 1.64 -6.58 -3.51
N ILE A 88 0.56 -7.20 -3.02
CA ILE A 88 0.39 -7.47 -1.58
C ILE A 88 1.05 -8.80 -1.16
N SER A 89 1.25 -9.74 -2.09
CA SER A 89 1.76 -11.08 -1.76
C SER A 89 3.27 -11.14 -1.49
N LYS A 90 4.09 -10.19 -1.99
CA LYS A 90 5.56 -10.28 -1.83
C LYS A 90 6.12 -9.56 -0.59
N THR A 91 5.39 -8.60 -0.02
CA THR A 91 5.92 -7.79 1.09
C THR A 91 5.48 -8.31 2.46
N GLN A 92 4.33 -9.00 2.54
CA GLN A 92 3.89 -9.62 3.80
C GLN A 92 4.62 -10.93 4.15
N GLU A 93 5.24 -11.61 3.17
CA GLU A 93 6.00 -12.84 3.45
C GLU A 93 7.36 -12.57 4.13
N LYS A 94 7.93 -11.37 3.93
CA LYS A 94 9.29 -11.08 4.40
C LYS A 94 9.39 -10.49 5.82
N VAL A 95 8.29 -9.98 6.39
CA VAL A 95 8.29 -9.37 7.73
C VAL A 95 7.78 -10.33 8.83
N LYS A 96 7.00 -11.36 8.46
CA LYS A 96 6.54 -12.37 9.43
C LYS A 96 7.53 -13.52 9.67
N SER A 97 8.54 -13.71 8.82
CA SER A 97 9.45 -14.86 8.92
C SER A 97 10.67 -14.66 9.85
N SER A 98 10.80 -13.50 10.52
CA SER A 98 11.97 -13.20 11.36
C SER A 98 11.72 -13.32 12.87
N LEU A 99 10.49 -13.63 13.31
CA LEU A 99 10.10 -13.60 14.73
C LEU A 99 9.72 -14.95 15.34
N PHE A 100 9.60 -16.00 14.54
CA PHE A 100 9.35 -17.36 15.04
C PHE A 100 10.44 -18.30 14.54
N GLY A 101 11.42 -18.52 15.41
CA GLY A 101 12.40 -19.59 15.26
C GLY A 101 11.69 -20.94 15.24
N GLY A 102 11.71 -21.58 14.08
CA GLY A 102 11.25 -22.94 13.89
C GLY A 102 11.62 -23.36 12.48
N HIS A 103 12.55 -24.31 12.36
CA HIS A 103 12.87 -24.96 11.10
C HIS A 103 11.60 -25.52 10.46
N ALA A 104 11.09 -24.83 9.43
CA ALA A 104 10.15 -25.41 8.48
C ALA A 104 10.88 -25.56 7.16
N GLN A 105 11.26 -26.82 6.87
CA GLN A 105 11.78 -27.24 5.58
C GLN A 105 10.85 -26.78 4.45
N PRO A 106 11.37 -26.45 3.25
CA PRO A 106 10.54 -26.07 2.12
C PRO A 106 9.62 -27.24 1.77
N MET A 107 8.31 -27.07 2.04
CA MET A 107 7.29 -28.02 1.63
C MET A 107 7.23 -28.00 0.11
N LYS A 108 7.93 -28.98 -0.47
CA LYS A 108 7.88 -29.39 -1.86
C LYS A 108 6.41 -29.42 -2.27
N VAL A 109 6.04 -28.66 -3.29
CA VAL A 109 4.77 -28.81 -4.01
C VAL A 109 4.72 -30.26 -4.47
N LEU A 110 4.04 -31.10 -3.68
CA LEU A 110 3.72 -32.46 -4.08
C LEU A 110 2.53 -32.34 -5.03
N GLU A 111 2.73 -32.76 -6.28
CA GLU A 111 1.62 -33.09 -7.16
C GLU A 111 0.63 -33.98 -6.39
N PRO A 112 -0.69 -33.72 -6.51
CA PRO A 112 -1.70 -34.40 -5.73
C PRO A 112 -1.70 -35.89 -6.11
N SER A 113 -1.03 -36.70 -5.30
CA SER A 113 -0.89 -38.14 -5.50
C SER A 113 -2.16 -38.92 -5.11
N ASN A 114 -3.14 -38.29 -4.43
CA ASN A 114 -4.33 -38.95 -3.91
C ASN A 114 -5.61 -38.13 -4.13
N ALA A 115 -6.69 -38.81 -4.55
CA ALA A 115 -8.01 -38.20 -4.78
C ALA A 115 -8.62 -37.52 -3.53
N THR A 116 -8.18 -37.91 -2.33
CA THR A 116 -8.59 -37.28 -1.07
C THR A 116 -7.98 -35.89 -0.89
N ASP A 117 -6.73 -35.70 -1.33
CA ASP A 117 -6.02 -34.42 -1.23
C ASP A 117 -6.64 -33.38 -2.17
N LEU A 118 -7.10 -33.82 -3.35
CA LEU A 118 -7.91 -33.00 -4.26
C LEU A 118 -9.26 -32.59 -3.63
N LEU A 119 -9.88 -33.46 -2.84
CA LEU A 119 -11.15 -33.16 -2.18
C LEU A 119 -10.97 -32.13 -1.06
N ASP A 120 -9.89 -32.26 -0.29
CA ASP A 120 -9.52 -31.34 0.78
C ASP A 120 -9.21 -29.95 0.21
N LEU A 121 -8.49 -29.88 -0.92
CA LEU A 121 -8.23 -28.62 -1.62
C LEU A 121 -9.51 -27.95 -2.15
N ARG A 122 -10.48 -28.73 -2.66
CA ARG A 122 -11.77 -28.19 -3.14
C ARG A 122 -12.64 -27.67 -2.01
N TYR A 123 -12.63 -28.33 -0.86
CA TYR A 123 -13.30 -27.82 0.35
C TYR A 123 -12.60 -26.57 0.88
N ALA A 124 -11.27 -26.56 0.97
CA ALA A 124 -10.49 -25.40 1.44
C ALA A 124 -10.64 -24.17 0.53
N ARG A 125 -10.89 -24.38 -0.76
CA ARG A 125 -11.20 -23.32 -1.73
C ARG A 125 -12.68 -22.89 -1.72
N GLY A 126 -13.53 -23.58 -0.96
CA GLY A 126 -14.97 -23.29 -0.88
C GLY A 126 -15.77 -23.70 -2.13
N GLU A 127 -15.19 -24.53 -3.00
CA GLU A 127 -15.87 -25.03 -4.22
C GLU A 127 -16.94 -26.09 -3.89
N ILE A 128 -16.89 -26.67 -2.69
CA ILE A 128 -17.77 -27.76 -2.23
C ILE A 128 -18.26 -27.42 -0.82
N SER A 129 -19.56 -27.62 -0.54
CA SER A 129 -20.11 -27.42 0.80
C SER A 129 -19.68 -28.54 1.76
N GLN A 130 -19.70 -28.26 3.06
CA GLN A 130 -19.29 -29.21 4.10
C GLN A 130 -20.04 -30.55 4.02
N ASP A 131 -21.34 -30.53 3.71
CA ASP A 131 -22.15 -31.74 3.57
C ASP A 131 -21.73 -32.59 2.37
N GLN A 132 -21.41 -31.94 1.24
CA GLN A 132 -20.94 -32.63 0.03
C GLN A 132 -19.53 -33.20 0.23
N TYR A 133 -18.67 -32.49 0.94
CA TYR A 133 -17.34 -32.97 1.31
C TYR A 133 -17.41 -34.25 2.14
N MET A 134 -18.26 -34.27 3.19
CA MET A 134 -18.42 -35.44 4.05
C MET A 134 -19.05 -36.64 3.33
N ALA A 135 -20.04 -36.41 2.46
CA ALA A 135 -20.63 -37.45 1.64
C ALA A 135 -19.59 -38.09 0.69
N MET A 136 -18.79 -37.26 0.02
CA MET A 136 -17.80 -37.73 -0.96
C MET A 136 -16.60 -38.41 -0.29
N LYS A 137 -16.20 -37.94 0.90
CA LYS A 137 -15.20 -38.60 1.75
C LYS A 137 -15.65 -39.98 2.24
N ASN A 138 -16.93 -40.10 2.63
CA ASN A 138 -17.50 -41.38 3.05
C ASN A 138 -17.59 -42.37 1.88
N ASN A 139 -18.00 -41.92 0.69
CA ASN A 139 -18.04 -42.75 -0.51
C ASN A 139 -16.64 -43.20 -0.96
N MET A 140 -15.62 -42.32 -0.87
CA MET A 140 -14.22 -42.69 -1.16
C MET A 140 -13.64 -43.69 -0.15
N LYS A 141 -14.15 -43.72 1.09
CA LYS A 141 -13.76 -44.70 2.10
C LYS A 141 -14.48 -46.04 1.93
N ALA A 142 -15.73 -46.01 1.45
CA ALA A 142 -16.53 -47.21 1.17
C ALA A 142 -16.10 -47.94 -0.11
N GLY A 143 -15.59 -47.23 -1.12
CA GLY A 143 -15.06 -47.81 -2.36
C GLY A 143 -13.63 -48.34 -2.28
N ARG A 144 -13.07 -48.51 -1.07
CA ARG A 144 -11.71 -48.99 -0.82
C ARG A 144 -11.70 -50.41 -0.21
N VAL A 145 -12.65 -51.24 -0.66
CA VAL A 145 -12.72 -52.70 -0.44
C VAL A 145 -12.75 -53.38 -1.80
#